data_AF-A0A8J3ZQS3-F1
#
_entry.id   AF-A0A8J3ZQS3-F1
#
_cell.length_a   1.000
_cell.length_b   1.000
_cell.length_c   1.000
_cell.angle_alpha   90.00
_cell.angle_beta   90.00
_cell.angle_gamma   90.00
#
_symmetry.space_group_name_H-M   'P 1'
#
loop_
_entity.id
_entity.type
_entity.pdbx_description
1 polymer ?
#
loop_
_entity_poly.entity_id
_entity_poly.type
_entity_poly.pdbx_seq_one_letter_code
_entity_poly.pdbx_strand_id
1 'polypeptide(L)'
;MSREAAPGLNAIGHTWLGSDFCARHILRTLPELPEVPAFWTREQRGEEASTWLLFDHKYRYLKQTMDLIGSSIVRAFCIPEDAVRESPRHERALLFLAIALMESLGIRVKVTTDPDYGTVEGFVVAPAKRAIIANWVRGDGMWHVDLTDRAGTVRNFTEVVGDVGADSVIEGPTAAARLRARELPRARLDLADAALCRAGRLWDGWHDEAA
;
A
#
# COMPACT_ATOMS: atom_id res chain seq x y z
N MET A 1 -11.28 0.88 -18.09
CA MET A 1 -12.65 0.33 -17.98
C MET A 1 -13.19 0.58 -16.57
N SER A 2 -14.34 1.25 -16.44
CA SER A 2 -15.04 1.48 -15.16
C SER A 2 -16.29 0.60 -15.10
N ARG A 3 -16.69 0.13 -13.91
CA ARG A 3 -17.94 -0.63 -13.72
C ARG A 3 -18.81 -0.01 -12.62
N GLU A 4 -20.08 0.21 -12.94
CA GLU A 4 -21.09 0.62 -11.98
C GLU A 4 -21.48 -0.52 -11.03
N ALA A 5 -22.06 -0.16 -9.89
CA ALA A 5 -22.45 -1.07 -8.83
C ALA A 5 -23.28 -2.26 -9.36
N ALA A 6 -22.84 -3.50 -9.09
CA ALA A 6 -23.67 -4.68 -9.31
C ALA A 6 -24.86 -4.68 -8.32
N PRO A 7 -26.12 -4.75 -8.80
CA PRO A 7 -27.28 -4.70 -7.93
C PRO A 7 -27.31 -5.91 -6.97
N GLY A 8 -27.53 -5.64 -5.69
CA GLY A 8 -27.68 -6.66 -4.65
C GLY A 8 -26.43 -6.97 -3.80
N LEU A 9 -25.28 -6.35 -4.08
CA LEU A 9 -24.10 -6.44 -3.20
C LEU A 9 -24.18 -5.38 -2.09
N ASN A 10 -23.77 -5.77 -0.87
CA ASN A 10 -23.52 -4.80 0.19
C ASN A 10 -22.16 -4.09 -0.02
N ALA A 11 -21.89 -3.03 0.75
CA ALA A 11 -20.67 -2.23 0.61
C ALA A 11 -19.37 -3.06 0.72
N ILE A 12 -19.34 -4.07 1.60
CA ILE A 12 -18.19 -4.96 1.76
C ILE A 12 -18.00 -5.83 0.51
N GLY A 13 -19.09 -6.37 -0.05
CA GLY A 13 -19.07 -7.15 -1.28
C GLY A 13 -18.57 -6.34 -2.49
N HIS A 14 -18.99 -5.08 -2.59
CA HIS A 14 -18.46 -4.14 -3.59
C HIS A 14 -16.96 -3.92 -3.43
N THR A 15 -16.53 -3.62 -2.21
CA THR A 15 -15.13 -3.38 -1.84
C THR A 15 -14.26 -4.60 -2.17
N TRP A 16 -14.71 -5.80 -1.78
CA TRP A 16 -14.02 -7.04 -2.05
C TRP A 16 -13.88 -7.29 -3.56
N LEU A 17 -14.97 -7.15 -4.32
CA LEU A 17 -14.96 -7.42 -5.76
C LEU A 17 -14.09 -6.42 -6.53
N GLY A 18 -14.15 -5.13 -6.19
CA GLY A 18 -13.31 -4.12 -6.80
C GLY A 18 -11.83 -4.31 -6.50
N SER A 19 -11.51 -4.62 -5.24
CA SER A 19 -10.16 -4.93 -4.78
C SER A 19 -9.57 -6.16 -5.50
N ASP A 20 -10.34 -7.24 -5.60
CA ASP A 20 -9.93 -8.47 -6.27
C ASP A 20 -9.77 -8.27 -7.78
N PHE A 21 -10.68 -7.55 -8.43
CA PHE A 21 -10.56 -7.22 -9.85
C PHE A 21 -9.30 -6.40 -10.15
N CYS A 22 -9.03 -5.36 -9.34
CA CYS A 22 -7.82 -4.55 -9.44
C CYS A 22 -6.55 -5.39 -9.24
N ALA A 23 -6.51 -6.24 -8.21
CA ALA A 23 -5.37 -7.11 -7.92
C ALA A 23 -5.06 -8.04 -9.10
N ARG A 24 -6.09 -8.70 -9.66
CA ARG A 24 -5.92 -9.58 -10.83
C ARG A 24 -5.50 -8.81 -12.08
N HIS A 25 -6.02 -7.59 -12.28
CA HIS A 25 -5.61 -6.76 -13.41
C HIS A 25 -4.11 -6.41 -13.32
N ILE A 26 -3.65 -5.94 -12.16
CA ILE A 26 -2.24 -5.67 -11.92
C ILE A 26 -1.40 -6.92 -12.19
N LEU A 27 -1.74 -8.07 -11.60
CA LEU A 27 -0.96 -9.30 -11.76
C LEU A 27 -0.88 -9.79 -13.20
N ARG A 28 -1.95 -9.63 -14.00
CA ARG A 28 -1.93 -9.99 -15.42
C ARG A 28 -1.02 -9.08 -16.24
N THR A 29 -0.92 -7.81 -15.88
CA THR A 29 -0.20 -6.80 -16.66
C THR A 29 1.24 -6.59 -16.18
N LEU A 30 1.56 -6.93 -14.93
CA LEU A 30 2.91 -6.80 -14.36
C LEU A 30 4.03 -7.42 -15.21
N PRO A 31 3.89 -8.64 -15.78
CA PRO A 31 4.93 -9.23 -16.62
C PRO A 31 5.25 -8.45 -17.90
N GLU A 32 4.35 -7.56 -18.32
CA GLU A 32 4.54 -6.70 -19.50
C GLU A 32 5.26 -5.39 -19.15
N LEU A 33 5.51 -5.12 -17.86
CA LEU A 33 6.22 -3.93 -17.45
C LEU A 33 7.74 -4.12 -17.65
N PRO A 34 8.40 -3.22 -18.38
CA PRO A 34 9.78 -3.39 -18.83
C PRO A 34 10.84 -3.12 -17.75
N GLU A 35 10.43 -2.60 -16.59
CA GLU A 35 11.29 -2.11 -15.51
C GLU A 35 10.66 -2.45 -14.15
N VAL A 36 11.47 -2.44 -13.08
CA VAL A 36 10.99 -2.68 -11.71
C VAL A 36 9.96 -1.62 -11.36
N PRO A 37 8.70 -2.00 -11.11
CA PRO A 37 7.66 -1.01 -10.91
C PRO A 37 7.62 -0.53 -9.45
N ALA A 38 7.18 0.71 -9.29
CA ALA A 38 6.78 1.25 -7.99
C ALA A 38 5.25 1.25 -7.86
N PHE A 39 4.77 1.04 -6.65
CA PHE A 39 3.35 0.95 -6.34
C PHE A 39 2.91 2.16 -5.54
N TRP A 40 1.79 2.77 -5.92
CA TRP A 40 1.12 3.81 -5.15
C TRP A 40 -0.19 3.28 -4.58
N THR A 41 -0.38 3.45 -3.28
CA THR A 41 -1.51 2.94 -2.52
C THR A 41 -2.38 4.10 -2.06
N ARG A 42 -3.68 4.01 -2.29
CA ARG A 42 -4.62 5.11 -2.09
C ARG A 42 -5.19 5.14 -0.67
N GLU A 43 -5.18 4.01 0.02
CA GLU A 43 -5.68 3.82 1.37
C GLU A 43 -5.00 4.79 2.36
N GLN A 44 -5.80 5.61 3.04
CA GLN A 44 -5.39 6.64 3.98
C GLN A 44 -5.85 6.35 5.41
N ARG A 45 -6.98 5.65 5.55
CA ARG A 45 -7.59 5.32 6.83
C ARG A 45 -7.54 3.82 7.11
N GLY A 46 -7.71 3.47 8.38
CA GLY A 46 -7.67 2.08 8.84
C GLY A 46 -8.76 1.21 8.24
N GLU A 47 -9.96 1.75 8.05
CA GLU A 47 -11.07 1.05 7.40
C GLU A 47 -10.68 0.58 6.00
N GLU A 48 -10.07 1.47 5.21
CA GLU A 48 -9.63 1.18 3.84
C GLU A 48 -8.46 0.18 3.83
N ALA A 49 -7.48 0.43 4.71
CA ALA A 49 -6.30 -0.41 4.85
C ALA A 49 -6.62 -1.81 5.42
N SER A 50 -7.72 -1.98 6.14
CA SER A 50 -8.14 -3.26 6.72
C SER A 50 -8.32 -4.35 5.67
N THR A 51 -8.63 -3.98 4.42
CA THR A 51 -8.76 -4.91 3.30
C THR A 51 -7.47 -5.70 3.03
N TRP A 52 -6.29 -5.13 3.29
CA TRP A 52 -5.01 -5.83 3.19
C TRP A 52 -4.87 -6.97 4.21
N LEU A 53 -5.55 -6.84 5.35
CA LEU A 53 -5.50 -7.79 6.46
C LEU A 53 -6.63 -8.83 6.39
N LEU A 54 -7.81 -8.41 5.94
CA LEU A 54 -9.03 -9.21 6.00
C LEU A 54 -9.32 -9.97 4.72
N PHE A 55 -8.88 -9.46 3.57
CA PHE A 55 -9.15 -10.10 2.30
C PHE A 55 -8.00 -11.00 1.89
N ASP A 56 -8.25 -12.31 1.91
CA ASP A 56 -7.27 -13.34 1.62
C ASP A 56 -6.66 -13.21 0.21
N HIS A 57 -7.38 -12.69 -0.79
CA HIS A 57 -6.80 -12.38 -2.11
C HIS A 57 -5.73 -11.29 -2.07
N LYS A 58 -5.78 -10.36 -1.10
CA LYS A 58 -4.77 -9.30 -0.96
C LYS A 58 -3.45 -9.85 -0.48
N TYR A 59 -3.48 -10.79 0.47
CA TYR A 59 -2.27 -11.49 0.91
C TYR A 59 -1.64 -12.30 -0.24
N ARG A 60 -2.46 -13.07 -0.98
CA ARG A 60 -1.97 -13.79 -2.17
C ARG A 60 -1.40 -12.85 -3.22
N TYR A 61 -2.06 -11.72 -3.45
CA TYR A 61 -1.58 -10.69 -4.37
C TYR A 61 -0.22 -10.14 -3.98
N LEU A 62 0.02 -9.84 -2.69
CA LEU A 62 1.32 -9.38 -2.21
C LEU A 62 2.41 -10.44 -2.45
N LYS A 63 2.14 -11.70 -2.10
CA LYS A 63 3.05 -12.83 -2.35
C LYS A 63 3.38 -13.00 -3.83
N GLN A 64 2.36 -13.04 -4.69
CA GLN A 64 2.57 -13.20 -6.14
C GLN A 64 3.31 -12.01 -6.75
N THR A 65 3.06 -10.80 -6.27
CA THR A 65 3.80 -9.60 -6.70
C THR A 65 5.28 -9.72 -6.34
N MET A 66 5.59 -10.20 -5.12
CA MET A 66 6.95 -10.50 -4.69
C MET A 66 7.61 -11.56 -5.55
N ASP A 67 6.91 -12.65 -5.87
CA ASP A 67 7.45 -13.74 -6.69
C ASP A 67 7.77 -13.29 -8.13
N LEU A 68 6.97 -12.36 -8.67
CA LEU A 68 7.14 -11.84 -10.03
C LEU A 68 8.28 -10.81 -10.16
N ILE A 69 8.50 -9.97 -9.14
CA ILE A 69 9.43 -8.83 -9.23
C ILE A 69 10.72 -9.07 -8.43
N GLY A 70 10.65 -9.77 -7.30
CA GLY A 70 11.76 -9.99 -6.38
C GLY A 70 11.85 -9.00 -5.21
N SER A 71 13.05 -8.84 -4.65
CA SER A 71 13.31 -8.23 -3.32
C SER A 71 13.43 -6.70 -3.29
N SER A 72 12.95 -6.00 -4.32
CA SER A 72 13.11 -4.54 -4.46
C SER A 72 11.80 -3.77 -4.63
N ILE A 73 10.66 -4.36 -4.24
CA ILE A 73 9.37 -3.69 -4.39
C ILE A 73 9.24 -2.55 -3.38
N VAL A 74 8.93 -1.37 -3.93
CA VAL A 74 8.54 -0.20 -3.15
C VAL A 74 7.05 0.03 -3.29
N ARG A 75 6.38 0.25 -2.15
CA ARG A 75 4.98 0.65 -2.10
C ARG A 75 4.82 1.92 -1.28
N ALA A 76 4.44 2.99 -1.95
CA ALA A 76 4.19 4.29 -1.36
C ALA A 76 2.73 4.44 -0.93
N PHE A 77 2.53 5.23 0.12
CA PHE A 77 1.24 5.70 0.60
C PHE A 77 1.30 7.22 0.79
N CYS A 78 0.19 7.89 0.49
CA CYS A 78 -0.06 9.21 1.05
C CYS A 78 -1.00 9.04 2.25
N ILE A 79 -0.53 9.41 3.44
CA ILE A 79 -1.29 9.35 4.71
C ILE A 79 -1.24 10.74 5.33
N PRO A 80 -2.17 11.65 4.98
CA PRO A 80 -2.19 13.00 5.54
C PRO A 80 -2.34 12.98 7.06
N GLU A 81 -1.69 13.92 7.76
CA GLU A 81 -1.73 13.99 9.22
C GLU A 81 -3.16 14.10 9.77
N ASP A 82 -4.02 14.85 9.07
CA ASP A 82 -5.41 15.05 9.43
C ASP A 82 -6.21 13.74 9.39
N ALA A 83 -5.95 12.88 8.39
CA ALA A 83 -6.58 11.56 8.31
C ALA A 83 -6.20 10.70 9.52
N VAL A 84 -4.97 10.80 10.02
CA VAL A 84 -4.51 10.09 11.22
C VAL A 84 -5.11 10.68 12.49
N ARG A 85 -5.12 12.01 12.60
CA ARG A 85 -5.59 12.74 13.78
C ARG A 85 -7.07 12.52 14.03
N GLU A 86 -7.87 12.46 12.96
CA GLU A 86 -9.31 12.24 13.01
C GLU A 86 -9.71 10.76 13.17
N SER A 87 -8.86 9.83 12.70
CA SER A 87 -9.17 8.41 12.80
C SER A 87 -9.20 7.94 14.25
N PRO A 88 -10.17 7.07 14.64
CA PRO A 88 -10.17 6.43 15.94
C PRO A 88 -8.95 5.50 16.10
N ARG A 89 -8.64 5.13 17.36
CA ARG A 89 -7.46 4.30 17.69
C ARG A 89 -7.42 2.97 16.94
N HIS A 90 -8.57 2.33 16.72
CA HIS A 90 -8.63 1.05 16.01
C HIS A 90 -8.27 1.21 14.52
N GLU A 91 -8.67 2.30 13.87
CA GLU A 91 -8.28 2.56 12.49
C GLU A 91 -6.78 2.82 12.36
N ARG A 92 -6.20 3.62 13.27
CA ARG A 92 -4.74 3.82 13.29
C ARG A 92 -3.99 2.50 13.46
N ALA A 93 -4.51 1.59 14.30
CA ALA A 93 -3.95 0.25 14.45
C ALA A 93 -4.05 -0.58 13.17
N LEU A 94 -5.19 -0.57 12.48
CA LEU A 94 -5.38 -1.32 11.23
C LEU A 94 -4.45 -0.81 10.12
N LEU A 95 -4.30 0.50 9.99
CA LEU A 95 -3.36 1.10 9.04
C LEU A 95 -1.91 0.72 9.36
N PHE A 96 -1.51 0.82 10.63
CA PHE A 96 -0.20 0.37 11.08
C PHE A 96 0.05 -1.11 10.79
N LEU A 97 -0.94 -1.98 11.05
CA LEU A 97 -0.83 -3.42 10.82
C LEU A 97 -0.74 -3.76 9.33
N ALA A 98 -1.46 -3.04 8.45
CA ALA A 98 -1.35 -3.22 7.00
C ALA A 98 0.06 -2.86 6.50
N ILE A 99 0.65 -1.77 7.00
CA ILE A 99 2.03 -1.37 6.67
C ILE A 99 3.02 -2.41 7.22
N ALA A 100 2.83 -2.87 8.45
CA ALA A 100 3.67 -3.91 9.05
C ALA A 100 3.61 -5.24 8.29
N LEU A 101 2.43 -5.63 7.78
CA LEU A 101 2.28 -6.80 6.91
C LEU A 101 3.14 -6.68 5.65
N MET A 102 3.08 -5.55 4.95
CA MET A 102 3.88 -5.32 3.75
C MET A 102 5.38 -5.35 4.03
N GLU A 103 5.82 -4.64 5.07
CA GLU A 103 7.21 -4.64 5.53
C GLU A 103 7.69 -6.06 5.90
N SER A 104 6.84 -6.85 6.56
CA SER A 104 7.16 -8.24 6.91
C SER A 104 7.32 -9.18 5.72
N LEU A 105 6.73 -8.83 4.57
CA LEU A 105 6.87 -9.57 3.32
C LEU A 105 8.07 -9.09 2.49
N GLY A 106 8.87 -8.14 3.00
CA GLY A 106 9.99 -7.56 2.29
C GLY A 106 9.61 -6.46 1.30
N ILE A 107 8.37 -5.96 1.34
CA ILE A 107 7.93 -4.80 0.56
C ILE A 107 8.32 -3.55 1.33
N ARG A 108 9.19 -2.72 0.75
CA ARG A 108 9.59 -1.46 1.37
C ARG A 108 8.45 -0.46 1.28
N VAL A 109 7.91 -0.07 2.42
CA VAL A 109 6.86 0.93 2.50
C VAL A 109 7.50 2.31 2.58
N LYS A 110 6.92 3.25 1.82
CA LYS A 110 7.24 4.67 1.87
C LYS A 110 5.97 5.45 2.21
N VAL A 111 6.08 6.52 2.98
CA VAL A 111 4.92 7.33 3.38
C VAL A 111 5.23 8.80 3.18
N THR A 112 4.30 9.51 2.55
CA THR A 112 4.24 10.97 2.59
C THR A 112 3.00 11.42 3.36
N THR A 113 3.10 12.57 4.01
CA THR A 113 1.99 13.27 4.66
C THR A 113 1.44 14.42 3.82
N ASP A 114 2.04 14.68 2.65
CA ASP A 114 1.66 15.78 1.77
C ASP A 114 0.22 15.59 1.24
N PRO A 115 -0.73 16.47 1.62
CA PRO A 115 -2.12 16.34 1.23
C PRO A 115 -2.34 16.51 -0.28
N ASP A 116 -1.41 17.12 -1.02
CA ASP A 116 -1.52 17.30 -2.47
C ASP A 116 -1.54 15.96 -3.21
N TYR A 117 -0.95 14.91 -2.62
CA TYR A 117 -1.04 13.56 -3.17
C TYR A 117 -2.25 12.76 -2.66
N GLY A 118 -3.09 13.34 -1.79
CA GLY A 118 -4.20 12.65 -1.14
C GLY A 118 -5.31 12.19 -2.10
N THR A 119 -5.40 12.80 -3.28
CA THR A 119 -6.37 12.43 -4.32
C THR A 119 -5.76 11.60 -5.46
N VAL A 120 -4.46 11.32 -5.40
CA VAL A 120 -3.77 10.54 -6.43
C VAL A 120 -4.32 9.12 -6.47
N GLU A 121 -4.56 8.65 -7.68
CA GLU A 121 -5.08 7.32 -7.96
C GLU A 121 -4.12 6.22 -7.50
N GLY A 122 -4.65 5.07 -7.09
CA GLY A 122 -3.84 3.87 -6.91
C GLY A 122 -3.27 3.41 -8.25
N PHE A 123 -1.95 3.27 -8.33
CA PHE A 123 -1.29 2.90 -9.58
C PHE A 123 -0.06 2.02 -9.36
N VAL A 124 0.42 1.45 -10.45
CA VAL A 124 1.72 0.80 -10.59
C VAL A 124 2.43 1.46 -11.76
N VAL A 125 3.62 2.02 -11.55
CA VAL A 125 4.36 2.73 -12.61
C VAL A 125 5.69 2.06 -12.88
N ALA A 126 5.94 1.75 -14.16
CA ALA A 126 7.26 1.50 -14.68
C ALA A 126 7.78 2.84 -15.23
N PRO A 127 8.82 3.44 -14.62
CA PRO A 127 9.30 4.77 -14.99
C PRO A 127 9.47 4.94 -16.51
N ALA A 128 9.12 6.13 -17.00
CA ALA A 128 9.27 6.56 -18.40
C ALA A 128 8.54 5.74 -19.50
N LYS A 129 7.79 4.68 -19.17
CA LYS A 129 7.14 3.84 -20.19
C LYS A 129 5.65 3.62 -19.99
N ARG A 130 5.22 3.09 -18.84
CA ARG A 130 3.84 2.61 -18.69
C ARG A 130 3.37 2.65 -17.25
N ALA A 131 2.08 2.92 -17.07
CA ALA A 131 1.42 2.85 -15.78
C ALA A 131 0.13 2.02 -15.86
N ILE A 132 -0.11 1.25 -14.80
CA ILE A 132 -1.35 0.54 -14.54
C ILE A 132 -2.11 1.37 -13.51
N ILE A 133 -3.32 1.82 -13.83
CA ILE A 133 -4.22 2.46 -12.87
C ILE A 133 -5.14 1.38 -12.31
N ALA A 134 -5.31 1.36 -10.99
CA ALA A 134 -6.09 0.35 -10.28
C ALA A 134 -6.73 0.93 -9.02
N ASN A 135 -7.86 1.60 -9.21
CA ASN A 135 -8.65 2.20 -8.13
C ASN A 135 -9.88 1.36 -7.79
N TRP A 136 -10.09 1.16 -6.51
CA TRP A 136 -11.32 0.57 -5.96
C TRP A 136 -11.73 1.23 -4.63
N VAL A 137 -10.93 2.18 -4.14
CA VAL A 137 -11.15 2.97 -2.92
C VAL A 137 -11.44 4.41 -3.31
N ARG A 138 -12.45 5.03 -2.68
CA ARG A 138 -12.84 6.44 -2.87
C ARG A 138 -13.02 6.87 -4.33
N GLY A 139 -13.59 6.00 -5.18
CA GLY A 139 -13.94 6.31 -6.57
C GLY A 139 -15.45 6.26 -6.78
N ASP A 140 -15.94 6.94 -7.84
CA ASP A 140 -17.37 7.06 -8.17
C ASP A 140 -18.01 5.76 -8.72
N GLY A 141 -17.29 4.64 -8.63
CA GLY A 141 -17.71 3.32 -9.13
C GLY A 141 -17.04 2.19 -8.37
N MET A 142 -17.38 0.94 -8.72
CA MET A 142 -16.89 -0.23 -7.99
C MET A 142 -15.38 -0.45 -8.21
N TRP A 143 -14.87 -0.10 -9.39
CA TRP A 143 -13.45 0.05 -9.67
C TRP A 143 -13.24 0.87 -10.94
N HIS A 144 -12.04 1.41 -11.07
CA HIS A 144 -11.48 1.93 -12.31
C HIS A 144 -10.11 1.30 -12.53
N VAL A 145 -9.97 0.55 -13.63
CA VAL A 145 -8.67 0.06 -14.07
C VAL A 145 -8.35 0.59 -15.46
N ASP A 146 -7.09 0.93 -15.70
CA ASP A 146 -6.61 1.35 -17.01
C ASP A 146 -5.13 0.98 -17.19
N LEU A 147 -4.71 0.92 -18.45
CA LEU A 147 -3.31 0.79 -18.83
C LEU A 147 -2.95 1.96 -19.73
N THR A 148 -1.93 2.72 -19.35
CA THR A 148 -1.57 3.94 -20.08
C THR A 148 -0.08 4.06 -20.31
N ASP A 149 0.28 4.50 -21.51
CA ASP A 149 1.63 4.90 -21.94
C ASP A 149 1.67 6.41 -22.26
N ARG A 150 0.61 7.16 -21.91
CA ARG A 150 0.57 8.61 -22.12
C ARG A 150 1.68 9.26 -21.30
N ALA A 151 2.64 9.88 -22.00
CA ALA A 151 3.83 10.44 -21.39
C ALA A 151 3.55 11.40 -20.24
N GLY A 152 2.50 12.22 -20.32
CA GLY A 152 2.11 13.14 -19.24
C GLY A 152 1.68 12.42 -17.97
N THR A 153 0.84 11.39 -18.09
CA THR A 153 0.36 10.59 -16.95
C THR A 153 1.49 9.77 -16.33
N VAL A 154 2.29 9.09 -17.15
CA VAL A 154 3.43 8.29 -16.68
C VAL A 154 4.46 9.17 -15.97
N ARG A 155 4.76 10.35 -16.51
CA ARG A 155 5.68 11.31 -15.87
C ARG A 155 5.15 11.76 -14.52
N ASN A 156 3.88 12.19 -14.43
CA ASN A 156 3.28 12.61 -13.17
C ASN A 156 3.36 11.51 -12.09
N PHE A 157 2.99 10.27 -12.43
CA PHE A 157 3.11 9.16 -11.48
C PHE A 157 4.55 8.83 -11.09
N THR A 158 5.50 8.99 -12.01
CA THR A 158 6.93 8.83 -11.73
C THR A 158 7.43 9.92 -10.79
N GLU A 159 7.00 11.16 -10.97
CA GLU A 159 7.31 12.31 -10.10
C GLU A 159 6.78 12.06 -8.69
N VAL A 160 5.49 11.71 -8.54
CA VAL A 160 4.86 11.38 -7.25
C VAL A 160 5.65 10.29 -6.50
N VAL A 161 6.04 9.20 -7.17
CA VAL A 161 6.85 8.15 -6.55
C VAL A 161 8.26 8.64 -6.22
N GLY A 162 8.84 9.46 -7.07
CA GLY A 162 10.18 10.04 -6.88
C GLY A 162 10.24 10.94 -5.65
N ASP A 163 9.26 11.81 -5.49
CA ASP A 163 9.15 12.77 -4.38
C ASP A 163 9.06 12.02 -3.05
N VAL A 164 8.16 11.04 -2.94
CA VAL A 164 8.03 10.20 -1.74
C VAL A 164 9.24 9.27 -1.55
N GLY A 165 9.91 8.91 -2.64
CA GLY A 165 11.17 8.17 -2.61
C GLY A 165 12.27 8.94 -1.89
N ALA A 166 12.38 10.24 -2.15
CA ALA A 166 13.35 11.15 -1.55
C ALA A 166 12.99 11.53 -0.11
N ASP A 167 11.71 11.84 0.15
CA ASP A 167 11.29 12.53 1.39
C ASP A 167 10.23 11.74 2.20
N SER A 168 10.42 10.42 2.33
CA SER A 168 9.51 9.59 3.13
C SER A 168 9.63 9.85 4.63
N VAL A 169 8.51 10.10 5.31
CA VAL A 169 8.46 10.41 6.76
C VAL A 169 8.80 9.21 7.66
N ILE A 170 8.80 8.00 7.09
CA ILE A 170 9.16 6.75 7.81
C ILE A 170 10.50 6.17 7.37
N GLU A 171 11.43 6.99 6.87
CA GLU A 171 12.71 6.51 6.35
C GLU A 171 13.56 5.74 7.38
N GLY A 172 14.25 4.69 6.92
CA GLY A 172 15.06 3.85 7.80
C GLY A 172 15.62 2.61 7.10
N PRO A 173 16.79 2.11 7.53
CA PRO A 173 17.50 1.02 6.85
C PRO A 173 16.82 -0.34 6.98
N THR A 174 16.04 -0.56 8.05
CA THR A 174 15.34 -1.83 8.32
C THR A 174 13.83 -1.63 8.46
N ALA A 175 13.06 -2.69 8.22
CA ALA A 175 11.62 -2.70 8.46
C ALA A 175 11.28 -2.25 9.89
N ALA A 176 12.03 -2.75 10.88
CA ALA A 176 11.84 -2.37 12.28
C ALA A 176 12.09 -0.87 12.52
N ALA A 177 13.11 -0.27 11.88
CA ALA A 177 13.39 1.16 11.98
C ALA A 177 12.25 2.00 11.38
N ARG A 178 11.80 1.65 10.17
CA ARG A 178 10.68 2.34 9.50
C ARG A 178 9.39 2.24 10.28
N LEU A 179 9.07 1.03 10.78
CA LEU A 179 7.91 0.85 11.64
C LEU A 179 8.03 1.68 12.91
N ARG A 180 9.23 1.87 13.47
CA ARG A 180 9.49 2.68 14.68
C ARG A 180 9.46 4.20 14.49
N ALA A 181 9.37 4.68 13.25
CA ALA A 181 9.26 6.11 12.98
C ALA A 181 8.07 6.73 13.75
N ARG A 182 8.29 7.92 14.32
CA ARG A 182 7.30 8.63 15.15
C ARG A 182 6.11 9.14 14.34
N GLU A 183 6.36 9.43 13.06
CA GLU A 183 5.38 9.99 12.10
C GLU A 183 4.44 8.94 11.50
N LEU A 184 4.74 7.64 11.69
CA LEU A 184 3.77 6.61 11.39
C LEU A 184 2.59 6.74 12.38
N PRO A 185 1.33 6.40 11.99
CA PRO A 185 0.10 6.45 12.82
C PRO A 185 0.12 5.68 14.15
N ARG A 186 1.07 5.97 15.03
CA ARG A 186 1.35 5.31 16.30
C ARG A 186 0.91 6.13 17.49
N ALA A 187 0.70 7.44 17.30
CA ALA A 187 0.44 8.37 18.39
C ALA A 187 -0.79 7.91 19.21
N ARG A 188 -0.51 7.32 20.37
CA ARG A 188 -1.41 6.63 21.32
C ARG A 188 -1.95 5.25 20.93
N LEU A 189 -1.08 4.35 20.50
CA LEU A 189 -1.26 2.91 20.75
C LEU A 189 -0.49 2.52 22.01
N ASP A 190 -0.99 2.84 23.21
CA ASP A 190 -0.55 2.23 24.50
C ASP A 190 -0.74 0.69 24.58
N LEU A 191 -0.96 0.02 23.44
CA LEU A 191 -1.00 -1.43 23.29
C LEU A 191 0.36 -1.99 22.79
N ALA A 192 1.31 -1.12 22.44
CA ALA A 192 2.49 -1.47 21.66
C ALA A 192 3.78 -1.71 22.46
N ASP A 193 3.96 -1.16 23.66
CA ASP A 193 5.27 -1.27 24.33
C ASP A 193 5.59 -2.68 24.85
N ALA A 194 4.57 -3.49 25.14
CA ALA A 194 4.80 -4.86 25.62
C ALA A 194 4.67 -5.92 24.51
N ALA A 195 3.78 -5.72 23.54
CA ALA A 195 3.51 -6.71 22.49
C ALA A 195 4.42 -6.55 21.27
N LEU A 196 4.67 -5.31 20.80
CA LEU A 196 5.56 -5.08 19.66
C LEU A 196 7.04 -5.18 20.04
N CYS A 197 7.44 -4.86 21.28
CA CYS A 197 8.78 -5.22 21.77
C CYS A 197 8.98 -6.74 21.89
N ARG A 198 7.92 -7.52 22.14
CA ARG A 198 8.00 -8.99 22.10
C ARG A 198 8.03 -9.54 20.68
N ALA A 199 7.25 -8.97 19.76
CA ALA A 199 7.29 -9.34 18.35
C ALA A 199 8.62 -8.96 17.67
N GLY A 200 9.20 -7.81 18.02
CA GLY A 200 10.54 -7.41 17.57
C GLY A 200 11.64 -8.34 18.08
N ARG A 201 11.55 -8.81 19.33
CA ARG A 201 12.48 -9.82 19.88
C ARG A 201 12.29 -11.21 19.26
N LEU A 202 11.07 -11.56 18.85
CA LEU A 202 10.80 -12.78 18.08
C LEU A 202 11.35 -12.68 16.64
N TRP A 203 11.40 -11.48 16.07
CA TRP A 203 12.00 -11.21 14.77
C TRP A 203 13.53 -11.30 14.80
N ASP A 204 14.18 -10.76 15.84
CA ASP A 204 15.63 -10.87 16.02
C ASP A 204 16.05 -12.34 16.28
N GLY A 205 15.23 -13.12 17.00
CA GLY A 205 15.47 -14.54 17.26
C GLY A 205 15.31 -15.48 16.05
N TRP A 206 14.68 -15.03 14.96
CA TRP A 206 14.50 -15.86 13.75
C TRP A 206 15.70 -15.82 12.81
N HIS A 207 16.58 -14.83 12.95
CA HIS A 207 17.82 -14.72 12.16
C HIS A 207 19.03 -15.41 12.81
N ASP A 208 18.97 -15.73 14.11
CA ASP A 208 20.07 -16.39 14.82
C ASP A 208 19.98 -17.93 14.83
N GLU A 209 18.86 -18.54 14.38
CA GLU A 209 18.71 -20.00 14.26
C GLU A 209 18.96 -20.54 12.82
N ALA A 210 19.40 -19.68 11.90
CA ALA A 210 19.70 -20.04 10.50
C ALA A 210 21.18 -19.83 10.11
N ALA A 211 22.10 -20.01 11.06
CA ALA A 211 23.55 -20.05 10.84
C ALA A 211 24.13 -21.40 11.27
#